data_AF-A0A392TFZ6-F1
#
_entry.id   AF-A0A392TFZ6-F1
#
_cell.length_a   1.000
_cell.length_b   1.000
_cell.length_c   1.000
_cell.angle_alpha   90.00
_cell.angle_beta   90.00
_cell.angle_gamma   90.00
#
_symmetry.space_group_name_H-M   'P 1'
#
loop_
_entity.id
_entity.type
_entity.pdbx_description
1 polymer ?
#
loop_
_entity_poly.entity_id
_entity_poly.type
_entity_poly.pdbx_seq_one_letter_code
_entity_poly.pdbx_strand_id
1 'polypeptide(L)' 'MYLLATRPDLAFSVCLVARFMERPTEMHITAIKRIMRYVKGTIGFGVRYKKTSENLQLNGWTDSDYAGDLDDRKSTSGY' A
#
# COMPACT_ATOMS: atom_id res chain seq x y z
N MET A 1 0.80 0.47 -2.94
CA MET A 1 0.45 1.65 -2.12
C MET A 1 -1.06 1.98 -2.08
N TYR A 2 -1.97 1.14 -2.60
CA TYR A 2 -3.41 1.47 -2.62
C TYR A 2 -4.07 1.45 -1.22
N LEU A 3 -3.80 0.40 -0.44
CA LEU A 3 -4.44 0.21 0.87
C LEU A 3 -4.08 1.33 1.85
N LEU A 4 -2.80 1.73 1.92
CA LEU A 4 -2.32 2.79 2.80
C LEU A 4 -2.90 4.17 2.47
N ALA A 5 -3.16 4.46 1.19
CA ALA A 5 -3.73 5.73 0.77
C ALA A 5 -5.17 5.91 1.29
N THR A 6 -5.96 4.83 1.32
CA THR A 6 -7.34 4.85 1.84
C THR A 6 -7.45 4.53 3.33
N ARG A 7 -6.39 3.95 3.92
CA ARG A 7 -6.32 3.46 5.31
C ARG A 7 -5.02 3.91 6.00
N PRO A 8 -4.89 5.22 6.30
CA PRO A 8 -3.70 5.74 6.97
C PRO A 8 -3.53 5.18 8.40
N ASP A 9 -4.63 4.69 9.01
CA ASP A 9 -4.63 3.96 10.28
C ASP A 9 -3.75 2.70 10.27
N LEU A 10 -3.56 2.10 9.09
CA LEU A 10 -2.74 0.89 8.91
C LEU A 10 -1.29 1.19 8.52
N ALA A 11 -0.96 2.43 8.17
CA ALA A 11 0.35 2.80 7.63
C ALA A 11 1.49 2.41 8.56
N PHE A 12 1.40 2.78 9.84
CA PHE A 12 2.45 2.45 10.81
C PHE A 12 2.62 0.93 10.97
N SER A 13 1.54 0.20 11.22
CA SER A 13 1.61 -1.24 11.49
C SER A 13 2.11 -2.03 10.28
N VAL A 14 1.66 -1.69 9.07
CA VAL A 14 2.11 -2.35 7.84
C VAL A 14 3.56 -2.02 7.55
N CYS A 15 3.97 -0.75 7.64
CA CYS A 15 5.36 -0.35 7.39
C CYS A 15 6.33 -0.95 8.41
N LEU A 16 5.93 -1.07 9.68
CA LEU A 16 6.77 -1.68 10.71
C LEU A 16 7.00 -3.16 10.43
N VAL A 17 5.94 -3.91 10.11
CA VAL A 17 6.01 -5.35 9.85
C VAL A 17 6.73 -5.64 8.52
N ALA A 18 6.60 -4.75 7.54
CA ALA A 18 7.30 -4.86 6.25
C ALA A 18 8.83 -4.97 6.41
N ARG A 19 9.41 -4.33 7.43
CA ARG A 19 10.86 -4.39 7.72
C ARG A 19 11.37 -5.78 8.05
N PHE A 20 10.49 -6.68 8.46
CA PHE A 20 10.85 -8.04 8.87
C PHE A 20 10.38 -9.11 7.89
N MET A 21 9.97 -8.72 6.67
CA MET A 21 9.52 -9.67 5.65
C MET A 21 10.62 -10.56 5.10
N GLU A 22 11.88 -10.13 5.15
CA GLU A 22 13.03 -10.94 4.71
C GLU A 22 13.22 -12.17 5.60
N ARG A 23 13.07 -12.01 6.92
CA ARG A 23 13.20 -13.09 7.92
C ARG A 23 12.14 -12.93 9.03
N PRO A 24 10.88 -13.31 8.76
CA PRO A 24 9.80 -13.13 9.73
C PRO A 24 9.93 -14.11 10.90
N THR A 25 9.63 -13.64 12.10
CA THR A 25 9.51 -14.48 13.31
C THR A 25 8.03 -14.80 13.55
N GLU A 26 7.73 -15.72 14.47
CA GLU A 26 6.34 -16.02 14.86
C GLU A 26 5.58 -14.79 15.36
N MET A 27 6.28 -13.86 16.03
CA MET A 27 5.69 -12.59 16.45
C MET A 27 5.26 -11.75 15.24
N HIS A 28 6.12 -11.63 14.22
CA HIS A 28 5.80 -10.90 12.99
C HIS A 28 4.62 -11.55 12.26
N ILE A 29 4.60 -12.88 12.15
CA ILE A 29 3.49 -13.62 11.52
C ILE A 29 2.18 -13.38 12.28
N THR A 30 2.21 -13.37 13.60
CA THR A 30 1.02 -13.09 14.43
C THR A 30 0.52 -11.66 14.23
N ALA A 31 1.43 -10.68 14.13
CA ALA A 31 1.09 -9.30 13.81
C ALA A 31 0.44 -9.18 12.43
N ILE A 32 0.98 -9.84 11.39
CA ILE A 32 0.38 -9.89 10.04
C ILE A 32 -1.03 -10.46 10.11
N LYS A 33 -1.22 -11.59 10.80
CA LYS A 33 -2.56 -12.21 10.96
C LYS A 33 -3.54 -11.28 11.66
N ARG A 34 -3.08 -10.45 12.60
CA ARG A 34 -3.92 -9.44 13.26
C ARG A 34 -4.31 -8.31 12.30
N ILE A 35 -3.35 -7.78 11.53
CA ILE A 35 -3.59 -6.77 10.50
C ILE A 35 -4.61 -7.30 9.48
N MET A 36 -4.43 -8.52 8.99
CA MET A 36 -5.35 -9.15 8.03
C MET A 36 -6.76 -9.33 8.58
N ARG A 37 -6.92 -9.75 9.84
CA ARG A 37 -8.23 -9.86 10.48
C ARG A 37 -8.92 -8.51 10.61
N TYR A 38 -8.16 -7.46 10.97
CA TYR A 38 -8.68 -6.11 11.04
C TYR A 38 -9.13 -5.59 9.68
N VAL A 39 -8.33 -5.79 8.62
CA VAL A 39 -8.72 -5.45 7.24
C VAL A 39 -10.01 -6.18 6.85
N LYS A 40 -10.09 -7.49 7.11
CA LYS A 40 -11.29 -8.30 6.83
C LYS A 40 -12.54 -7.80 7.56
N GLY A 41 -12.41 -7.40 8.83
CA GLY A 41 -13.52 -6.86 9.61
C GLY A 41 -13.91 -5.42 9.24
N THR A 42 -13.04 -4.70 8.53
CA THR A 42 -13.22 -3.28 8.23
C THR A 42 -13.20 -2.98 6.72
N ILE A 43 -13.60 -3.94 5.88
CA ILE A 43 -13.60 -3.80 4.41
C ILE A 43 -14.40 -2.56 3.95
N GLY A 44 -15.51 -2.25 4.63
CA GLY A 44 -16.34 -1.08 4.33
C GLY A 44 -15.82 0.26 4.89
N PHE A 45 -14.71 0.24 5.64
CA PHE A 45 -14.16 1.41 6.30
C PHE A 45 -12.96 1.92 5.52
N GLY A 46 -12.84 3.24 5.40
CA GLY A 46 -11.71 3.89 4.76
C GLY A 46 -12.08 5.30 4.30
N VAL A 47 -11.06 6.06 3.90
CA VAL A 47 -11.25 7.39 3.33
C VAL A 47 -11.75 7.25 1.90
N ARG A 48 -12.95 7.76 1.62
CA ARG A 48 -13.48 7.86 0.27
C ARG A 48 -13.29 9.28 -0.24
N TYR A 49 -12.38 9.46 -1.17
CA TYR A 49 -12.26 10.70 -1.93
C TYR A 49 -13.45 10.81 -2.89
N LYS A 50 -14.22 11.89 -2.78
CA LYS A 50 -15.30 12.22 -3.71
C LYS A 50 -14.88 13.44 -4.53
N LYS A 51 -15.21 13.42 -5.82
CA LYS A 51 -15.09 14.61 -6.66
C LYS A 51 -16.20 15.59 -6.24
N THR A 52 -15.81 16.74 -5.66
CA THR A 52 -16.74 17.76 -5.17
C THR A 52 -17.05 18.83 -6.22
N SER A 53 -16.22 18.97 -7.26
CA SER A 53 -16.34 19.97 -8.32
C SER A 53 -16.17 19.31 -9.68
N GLU A 54 -17.05 19.63 -10.64
CA GLU A 54 -16.96 19.14 -12.02
C GLU A 54 -15.66 19.57 -12.72
N ASN A 55 -15.13 20.74 -12.35
CA ASN A 55 -13.94 21.37 -12.93
C ASN A 55 -12.61 21.01 -12.23
N LEU A 56 -12.61 20.09 -11.26
CA LEU A 56 -11.37 19.64 -10.64
C LEU A 56 -10.54 18.82 -11.65
N GLN A 57 -9.50 19.42 -12.22
CA GLN A 57 -8.52 18.73 -13.05
C GLN A 57 -7.38 18.20 -12.19
N LEU A 58 -7.33 16.87 -12.03
CA LEU A 58 -6.25 16.18 -11.35
C LEU A 58 -5.16 15.83 -12.37
N ASN A 59 -4.09 16.62 -12.41
CA ASN A 59 -2.92 16.31 -13.22
C ASN A 59 -1.93 15.51 -12.35
N GLY A 60 -1.77 14.23 -12.65
CA GLY A 60 -0.81 13.35 -11.99
C GLY A 60 0.30 12.95 -12.95
N TRP A 61 1.54 13.21 -12.59
CA TRP A 61 2.72 12.68 -13.28
C TRP A 61 3.22 11.48 -12.50
N THR A 62 3.39 10.35 -13.17
CA THR A 62 4.01 9.15 -12.62
C THR A 62 5.33 8.93 -13.34
N ASP A 63 6.42 8.89 -12.59
CA ASP A 63 7.72 8.52 -13.13
C ASP A 63 7.94 7.04 -12.84
N SER A 64 8.09 6.24 -13.89
CA SER A 64 8.57 4.86 -13.79
C SER A 64 10.01 4.87 -14.25
N ASP A 65 10.92 5.23 -13.34
CA ASP A 65 12.34 5.24 -13.67
C ASP A 65 12.82 3.78 -13.85
N TYR A 66 13.40 3.54 -15.03
CA TYR A 66 13.96 2.29 -15.54
C TYR A 66 15.46 2.15 -15.18
N ALA A 67 16.08 3.21 -14.66
CA ALA A 67 17.53 3.40 -14.67
C ALA A 67 18.18 3.42 -13.27
N GLY A 68 17.40 3.43 -12.18
CA GLY A 68 17.89 3.41 -10.81
C GLY A 68 17.97 2.02 -10.14
N ASP A 69 17.38 0.98 -10.74
CA ASP A 69 17.35 -0.37 -10.15
C ASP A 69 18.51 -1.24 -10.68
N LEU A 70 19.49 -1.50 -9.81
CA LEU A 70 20.69 -2.28 -10.11
C LEU A 70 20.47 -3.80 -10.00
N ASP A 71 19.35 -4.26 -9.42
CA ASP A 71 19.24 -5.65 -8.95
C ASP A 71 18.34 -6.54 -9.82
N ASP A 72 17.20 -6.08 -10.33
CA ASP A 72 16.27 -6.98 -11.03
C ASP A 72 15.56 -6.37 -12.26
N ARG A 73 16.06 -6.73 -13.45
CA ARG A 73 15.50 -6.32 -14.76
C ARG A 73 14.19 -7.05 -15.07
N LYS A 74 13.10 -6.75 -14.37
CA LYS A 74 11.76 -7.22 -14.76
C LYS A 74 10.74 -6.10 -14.82
N SER A 75 10.34 -5.77 -16.05
CA SER A 75 9.22 -4.88 -16.34
C SER A 75 7.89 -5.59 -16.11
N THR A 76 7.01 -5.03 -15.28
CA THR A 76 5.58 -5.31 -15.33
C THR A 76 4.91 -4.30 -16.26
N SER A 77 4.65 -4.70 -17.50
CA SER A 77 3.76 -3.95 -18.38
C SER A 77 2.30 -4.26 -18.03
N GLY A 78 1.50 -3.23 -17.81
CA GLY A 78 0.04 -3.32 -17.70
C GLY A 78 -0.60 -2.52 -18.83
N TYR A 79 -1.51 -3.16 -19.57
CA TYR A 79 -2.37 -2.52 -20.56
C TYR A 79 -3.52 -1.77 -19.87
#